data_AF-A0A7K4YIP3-F1
#
_entry.id   AF-A0A7K4YIP3-F1
#
_cell.length_a   1.000
_cell.length_b   1.000
_cell.length_c   1.000
_cell.angle_alpha   90.00
_cell.angle_beta   90.00
_cell.angle_gamma   90.00
#
_symmetry.space_group_name_H-M   'P 1'
#
loop_
_entity.id
_entity.type
_entity.pdbx_description
1 polymer ?
#
loop_
_entity_poly.entity_id
_entity_poly.type
_entity_poly.pdbx_seq_one_letter_code
_entity_poly.pdbx_strand_id
1 'polypeptide(L)'
;SSWQRDRSHTARESEMDGSSKEALIEEAPPRYTASPRLPCIPHQLKCLLIVAVVVVLLVVVIVGFLLLGLHITETHAETVLRMTIHGLDGEGTPQHLSMSKKERTGTFAVRDGLNTSAVVVYDYSKLLVSYRSWRHRACYITRMDNNNIPGLDAVTETFQRRQAEMKEAGNNTMPLADRSILGTTVNILCSTVPVYWA
;
A
#
# COMPACT_ATOMS: atom_id res chain seq x y z
N SER A 1 -55.02 115.02 -51.95
CA SER A 1 -55.74 115.07 -50.66
C SER A 1 -55.31 113.87 -49.82
N SER A 2 -55.37 113.98 -48.49
CA SER A 2 -55.00 112.94 -47.49
C SER A 2 -53.58 112.36 -47.65
N TRP A 3 -52.55 112.96 -47.02
CA TRP A 3 -52.09 112.72 -45.63
C TRP A 3 -51.24 111.47 -45.43
N GLN A 4 -50.14 111.62 -44.67
CA GLN A 4 -48.99 110.73 -44.74
C GLN A 4 -48.13 110.82 -43.47
N ARG A 5 -47.70 109.65 -42.95
CA ARG A 5 -46.45 109.37 -42.19
C ARG A 5 -46.23 109.83 -40.71
N ASP A 6 -45.65 108.88 -39.96
CA ASP A 6 -44.52 108.98 -39.00
C ASP A 6 -44.62 109.44 -37.51
N ARG A 7 -43.90 108.66 -36.67
CA ARG A 7 -43.04 108.99 -35.47
C ARG A 7 -43.69 109.43 -34.14
N SER A 8 -43.62 108.67 -33.03
CA SER A 8 -42.48 108.18 -32.18
C SER A 8 -41.91 109.18 -31.14
N HIS A 9 -41.49 108.68 -29.95
CA HIS A 9 -40.92 109.40 -28.78
C HIS A 9 -41.95 110.25 -27.98
N THR A 10 -41.88 110.52 -26.66
CA THR A 10 -40.94 110.24 -25.51
C THR A 10 -41.71 110.55 -24.19
N ALA A 11 -41.33 110.20 -22.94
CA ALA A 11 -40.48 109.16 -22.32
C ALA A 11 -40.47 109.38 -20.76
N ARG A 12 -39.61 108.64 -20.02
CA ARG A 12 -39.21 108.78 -18.58
C ARG A 12 -40.11 108.13 -17.51
N GLU A 13 -39.62 107.34 -16.51
CA GLU A 13 -38.39 107.36 -15.64
C GLU A 13 -38.61 108.27 -14.41
N SER A 14 -38.45 107.86 -13.14
CA SER A 14 -37.89 106.64 -12.47
C SER A 14 -38.99 105.61 -12.03
N GLU A 15 -39.01 104.78 -10.96
CA GLU A 15 -38.21 104.54 -9.71
C GLU A 15 -38.29 103.06 -9.20
N MET A 16 -38.20 102.77 -7.88
CA MET A 16 -37.94 101.43 -7.25
C MET A 16 -38.67 101.22 -5.89
N ASP A 17 -39.10 99.97 -5.55
CA ASP A 17 -38.67 99.17 -4.36
C ASP A 17 -39.47 97.86 -4.14
N GLY A 18 -38.89 96.91 -3.40
CA GLY A 18 -39.59 95.98 -2.49
C GLY A 18 -40.23 94.69 -3.03
N SER A 19 -39.53 93.55 -2.91
CA SER A 19 -39.88 92.47 -1.95
C SER A 19 -39.16 91.14 -2.28
N SER A 20 -38.55 90.51 -1.27
CA SER A 20 -37.96 89.18 -1.39
C SER A 20 -38.98 88.07 -1.14
N LYS A 21 -39.00 87.05 -2.00
CA LYS A 21 -39.42 85.69 -1.64
C LYS A 21 -38.51 84.65 -2.26
N GLU A 22 -37.91 83.84 -1.39
CA GLU A 22 -37.18 82.62 -1.72
C GLU A 22 -38.16 81.62 -2.40
N ALA A 23 -37.74 80.96 -3.49
CA ALA A 23 -37.30 79.56 -3.53
C ALA A 23 -38.43 78.52 -3.39
N LEU A 24 -38.13 77.25 -3.73
CA LEU A 24 -39.09 76.19 -4.10
C LEU A 24 -39.78 76.46 -5.47
N ILE A 25 -39.75 75.56 -6.48
CA ILE A 25 -39.04 74.27 -6.63
C ILE A 25 -38.62 74.14 -8.11
N GLU A 26 -37.35 73.79 -8.39
CA GLU A 26 -36.95 73.28 -9.71
C GLU A 26 -36.41 71.84 -9.52
N GLU A 27 -37.34 70.90 -9.41
CA GLU A 27 -37.07 69.49 -9.16
C GLU A 27 -36.48 68.84 -10.43
N ALA A 28 -35.16 68.68 -10.48
CA ALA A 28 -34.49 68.02 -11.59
C ALA A 28 -35.01 66.57 -11.76
N PRO A 29 -35.24 66.08 -13.00
CA PRO A 29 -35.88 64.79 -13.22
C PRO A 29 -35.07 63.64 -12.60
N PRO A 30 -35.74 62.65 -11.98
CA PRO A 30 -35.08 61.65 -11.13
C PRO A 30 -34.10 60.80 -11.95
N ARG A 31 -32.80 60.92 -11.64
CA ARG A 31 -31.77 60.03 -12.17
C ARG A 31 -31.99 58.61 -11.65
N TYR A 32 -32.62 57.77 -12.46
CA TYR A 32 -32.65 56.33 -12.28
C TYR A 32 -31.20 55.78 -12.28
N THR A 33 -30.68 55.48 -11.09
CA THR A 33 -29.43 54.77 -10.93
C THR A 33 -29.60 53.33 -11.38
N ALA A 34 -28.82 52.91 -12.36
CA ALA A 34 -28.80 51.52 -12.79
C ALA A 34 -28.28 50.65 -11.64
N SER A 35 -29.16 49.82 -11.06
CA SER A 35 -28.78 48.87 -10.01
C SER A 35 -27.62 47.98 -10.50
N PRO A 36 -26.57 47.75 -9.69
CA PRO A 36 -25.44 46.93 -10.10
C PRO A 36 -25.89 45.51 -10.45
N ARG A 37 -25.96 45.20 -11.75
CA ARG A 37 -26.16 43.82 -12.20
C ARG A 37 -24.93 43.03 -11.74
N LEU A 38 -25.14 42.08 -10.81
CA LEU A 38 -24.07 41.19 -10.37
C LEU A 38 -23.39 40.58 -11.61
N PRO A 39 -22.05 40.54 -11.69
CA PRO A 39 -21.37 40.04 -12.86
C PRO A 39 -21.78 38.59 -13.10
N CYS A 40 -22.38 38.33 -14.27
CA CYS A 40 -22.79 37.00 -14.67
C CYS A 40 -21.56 36.09 -14.76
N ILE A 41 -21.26 35.38 -13.67
CA ILE A 41 -20.14 34.43 -13.60
C ILE A 41 -20.25 33.51 -14.84
N PRO A 42 -19.27 33.55 -15.76
CA PRO A 42 -19.43 32.92 -17.07
C PRO A 42 -19.73 31.44 -16.89
N HIS A 43 -20.82 30.97 -17.52
CA HIS A 43 -21.31 29.60 -17.38
C HIS A 43 -20.21 28.57 -17.66
N GLN A 44 -19.34 28.87 -18.64
CA GLN A 44 -18.16 28.07 -18.97
C GLN A 44 -17.20 27.88 -17.78
N LEU A 45 -16.96 28.92 -16.98
CA LEU A 45 -16.08 28.81 -15.80
C LEU A 45 -16.72 27.98 -14.68
N LYS A 46 -18.05 28.07 -14.51
CA LYS A 46 -18.80 27.19 -13.60
C LYS A 46 -18.73 25.73 -14.05
N CYS A 47 -18.94 25.46 -15.34
CA CYS A 47 -18.80 24.12 -15.91
C CYS A 47 -17.38 23.57 -15.75
N LEU A 48 -16.34 24.38 -16.05
CA LEU A 48 -14.94 23.99 -15.87
C LEU A 48 -14.60 23.69 -14.41
N LEU A 49 -15.10 24.48 -13.46
CA LEU A 49 -14.94 24.21 -12.03
C LEU A 49 -15.64 22.91 -11.60
N ILE A 50 -16.85 22.65 -12.08
CA ILE A 50 -17.58 21.39 -11.81
C ILE A 50 -16.80 20.19 -12.38
N VAL A 51 -16.34 20.27 -13.63
CA VAL A 51 -15.52 19.22 -14.25
C VAL A 51 -14.21 19.02 -13.49
N ALA A 52 -13.51 20.09 -13.09
CA ALA A 52 -12.30 20.00 -12.30
C ALA A 52 -12.53 19.34 -10.93
N VAL A 53 -13.63 19.69 -10.22
CA VAL A 53 -14.01 19.03 -8.96
C VAL A 53 -14.33 17.55 -9.16
N VAL A 54 -15.06 17.19 -10.23
CA VAL A 54 -15.35 15.78 -10.55
C VAL A 54 -14.08 14.99 -10.88
N VAL A 55 -13.13 15.58 -11.62
CA VAL A 55 -11.84 14.96 -11.92
C VAL A 55 -10.98 14.80 -10.66
N VAL A 56 -10.92 15.81 -9.79
CA VAL A 56 -10.23 15.70 -8.49
C VAL A 56 -10.86 14.63 -7.62
N LEU A 57 -12.19 14.56 -7.56
CA LEU A 57 -12.90 13.53 -6.79
C LEU A 57 -12.64 12.12 -7.33
N LEU A 58 -12.62 11.94 -8.66
CA LEU A 58 -12.22 10.69 -9.31
C LEU A 58 -10.77 10.30 -8.96
N VAL A 59 -9.83 11.24 -9.01
CA VAL A 59 -8.43 10.99 -8.62
C VAL A 59 -8.31 10.59 -7.15
N VAL A 60 -9.01 11.28 -6.24
CA VAL A 60 -9.05 10.93 -4.80
C VAL A 60 -9.63 9.52 -4.59
N VAL A 61 -10.70 9.16 -5.30
CA VAL A 61 -11.30 7.82 -5.24
C VAL A 61 -10.34 6.74 -5.76
N ILE A 62 -9.68 6.98 -6.90
CA ILE A 62 -8.69 6.06 -7.47
C ILE A 62 -7.50 5.86 -6.52
N VAL A 63 -6.94 6.95 -5.98
CA VAL A 63 -5.84 6.90 -4.99
C VAL A 63 -6.29 6.16 -3.72
N GLY A 64 -7.51 6.40 -3.25
CA GLY A 64 -8.09 5.67 -2.12
C GLY A 64 -8.17 4.17 -2.36
N PHE A 65 -8.69 3.73 -3.51
CA PHE A 65 -8.74 2.32 -3.87
C PHE A 65 -7.35 1.69 -4.04
N LEU A 66 -6.37 2.42 -4.60
CA LEU A 66 -4.99 1.94 -4.72
C LEU A 66 -4.33 1.75 -3.34
N LEU A 67 -4.50 2.72 -2.43
CA LEU A 67 -3.96 2.63 -1.06
C LEU A 67 -4.61 1.52 -0.24
N LEU A 68 -5.94 1.37 -0.32
CA LEU A 68 -6.65 0.25 0.32
C LEU A 68 -6.22 -1.10 -0.27
N GLY A 69 -6.12 -1.20 -1.60
CA GLY A 69 -5.66 -2.41 -2.29
C GLY A 69 -4.28 -2.85 -1.83
N LEU A 70 -3.31 -1.92 -1.81
CA LEU A 70 -1.96 -2.17 -1.32
C LEU A 70 -1.94 -2.62 0.14
N HIS A 71 -2.60 -1.89 1.06
CA HIS A 71 -2.66 -2.28 2.47
C HIS A 71 -3.30 -3.66 2.68
N ILE A 72 -4.40 -3.95 2.00
CA ILE A 72 -5.10 -5.25 2.12
C ILE A 72 -4.20 -6.38 1.58
N THR A 73 -3.50 -6.16 0.46
CA THR A 73 -2.53 -7.15 -0.03
C THR A 73 -1.40 -7.40 0.95
N GLU A 74 -0.88 -6.38 1.66
CA GLU A 74 0.16 -6.59 2.67
C GLU A 74 -0.37 -7.40 3.88
N THR A 75 -1.59 -7.13 4.36
CA THR A 75 -2.17 -7.85 5.51
C THR A 75 -2.42 -9.34 5.29
N HIS A 76 -2.46 -9.80 4.04
CA HIS A 76 -2.69 -11.21 3.68
C HIS A 76 -1.60 -11.83 2.80
N ALA A 77 -0.55 -11.10 2.44
CA ALA A 77 0.58 -11.65 1.69
C ALA A 77 1.33 -12.70 2.53
N GLU A 78 1.33 -13.94 2.06
CA GLU A 78 2.20 -14.99 2.59
C GLU A 78 3.64 -14.66 2.20
N THR A 79 4.32 -13.91 3.07
CA THR A 79 5.70 -13.43 2.87
C THR A 79 6.69 -14.58 2.99
N VAL A 80 6.84 -15.31 1.87
CA VAL A 80 7.81 -16.37 1.64
C VAL A 80 9.05 -15.79 0.97
N LEU A 81 10.05 -15.44 1.77
CA LEU A 81 11.32 -14.89 1.31
C LEU A 81 12.18 -16.02 0.73
N ARG A 82 12.30 -16.10 -0.61
CA ARG A 82 13.23 -17.01 -1.30
C ARG A 82 14.52 -16.29 -1.65
N MET A 83 15.65 -16.89 -1.32
CA MET A 83 16.98 -16.37 -1.60
C MET A 83 17.92 -17.51 -1.98
N THR A 84 18.80 -17.27 -2.94
CA THR A 84 19.92 -18.17 -3.23
C THR A 84 21.16 -17.59 -2.56
N ILE A 85 21.63 -18.26 -1.51
CA ILE A 85 22.85 -17.87 -0.80
C ILE A 85 24.03 -18.53 -1.51
N HIS A 86 24.98 -17.70 -1.98
CA HIS A 86 26.31 -18.16 -2.34
C HIS A 86 27.14 -18.32 -1.06
N GLY A 87 27.98 -19.36 -0.96
CA GLY A 87 28.81 -19.57 0.22
C GLY A 87 29.73 -18.38 0.48
N LEU A 88 30.01 -18.09 1.75
CA LEU A 88 30.77 -16.91 2.19
C LEU A 88 32.17 -16.82 1.53
N ASP A 89 32.78 -17.95 1.25
CA ASP A 89 34.11 -18.06 0.61
C ASP A 89 34.09 -18.00 -0.93
N GLY A 90 32.93 -17.77 -1.54
CA GLY A 90 32.74 -17.72 -3.00
C GLY A 90 32.77 -19.06 -3.73
N GLU A 91 33.45 -20.07 -3.16
CA GLU A 91 33.53 -21.45 -3.69
C GLU A 91 32.30 -22.32 -3.35
N GLY A 92 31.46 -21.87 -2.41
CA GLY A 92 30.29 -22.64 -1.94
C GLY A 92 29.17 -22.74 -2.98
N THR A 93 28.68 -23.96 -3.24
CA THR A 93 27.61 -24.21 -4.21
C THR A 93 26.31 -23.49 -3.83
N PRO A 94 25.57 -22.87 -4.78
CA PRO A 94 24.42 -22.02 -4.46
C PRO A 94 23.34 -22.74 -3.65
N GLN A 95 23.10 -22.27 -2.43
CA GLN A 95 22.17 -22.86 -1.48
C GLN A 95 20.84 -22.13 -1.52
N HIS A 96 19.78 -22.85 -1.92
CA HIS A 96 18.43 -22.29 -1.96
C HIS A 96 17.81 -22.29 -0.56
N LEU A 97 17.54 -21.08 -0.05
CA LEU A 97 16.84 -20.78 1.19
C LEU A 97 15.42 -20.27 0.88
N SER A 98 14.45 -20.68 1.70
CA SER A 98 13.10 -20.11 1.68
C SER A 98 12.57 -19.98 3.11
N MET A 99 12.19 -18.78 3.53
CA MET A 99 11.68 -18.49 4.88
C MET A 99 10.24 -18.00 4.83
N SER A 100 9.36 -18.57 5.66
CA SER A 100 7.98 -18.09 5.85
C SER A 100 7.88 -17.28 7.13
N LYS A 101 7.64 -15.96 7.01
CA LYS A 101 7.37 -15.09 8.17
C LYS A 101 6.09 -15.51 8.91
N LYS A 102 5.11 -16.04 8.17
CA LYS A 102 3.80 -16.50 8.67
C LYS A 102 3.92 -17.77 9.52
N GLU A 103 4.65 -18.78 9.05
CA GLU A 103 4.83 -20.04 9.79
C GLU A 103 6.02 -20.02 10.76
N ARG A 104 6.89 -19.00 10.67
CA ARG A 104 8.21 -18.98 11.33
C ARG A 104 9.03 -20.23 10.99
N THR A 105 9.07 -20.57 9.71
CA THR A 105 9.85 -21.70 9.18
C THR A 105 10.96 -21.22 8.26
N GLY A 106 12.10 -21.92 8.27
CA GLY A 106 13.22 -21.73 7.34
C GLY A 106 13.59 -23.06 6.68
N THR A 107 13.46 -23.14 5.36
CA THR A 107 13.75 -24.34 4.56
C THR A 107 15.04 -24.18 3.77
N PHE A 108 15.91 -25.18 3.81
CA PHE A 108 17.23 -25.17 3.18
C PHE A 108 17.40 -26.42 2.32
N ALA A 109 17.87 -26.25 1.08
CA ALA A 109 18.34 -27.36 0.25
C ALA A 109 19.79 -27.71 0.63
N VAL A 110 20.05 -28.97 1.00
CA VAL A 110 21.37 -29.49 1.36
C VAL A 110 21.76 -30.69 0.50
N ARG A 111 23.05 -31.05 0.50
CA ARG A 111 23.55 -32.27 -0.16
C ARG A 111 23.69 -33.40 0.85
N ASP A 112 23.31 -34.60 0.42
CA ASP A 112 23.20 -35.81 1.23
C ASP A 112 24.34 -36.80 0.91
N GLY A 113 25.59 -36.32 1.00
CA GLY A 113 26.86 -37.06 0.83
C GLY A 113 27.17 -37.72 -0.53
N LEU A 114 26.14 -38.17 -1.25
CA LEU A 114 26.22 -39.14 -2.35
C LEU A 114 25.63 -38.57 -3.65
N ASN A 115 25.82 -37.27 -3.89
CA ASN A 115 25.19 -36.48 -4.95
C ASN A 115 23.64 -36.43 -4.91
N THR A 116 23.01 -36.87 -3.82
CA THR A 116 21.58 -36.67 -3.57
C THR A 116 21.28 -35.35 -2.88
N SER A 117 20.09 -34.81 -3.10
CA SER A 117 19.54 -33.68 -2.35
C SER A 117 18.77 -34.15 -1.12
N ALA A 118 18.79 -33.30 -0.08
CA ALA A 118 17.89 -33.36 1.05
C ALA A 118 17.34 -31.95 1.35
N VAL A 119 16.24 -31.89 2.09
CA VAL A 119 15.68 -30.64 2.60
C VAL A 119 15.75 -30.66 4.12
N VAL A 120 16.29 -29.58 4.69
CA VAL A 120 16.22 -29.29 6.12
C VAL A 120 15.17 -28.21 6.34
N VAL A 121 14.30 -28.36 7.33
CA VAL A 121 13.36 -27.32 7.75
C VAL A 121 13.48 -27.08 9.25
N TYR A 122 13.87 -25.86 9.59
CA TYR A 122 13.76 -25.30 10.93
C TYR A 122 12.35 -24.77 11.13
N ASP A 123 11.67 -25.21 12.18
CA ASP A 123 10.38 -24.70 12.62
C ASP A 123 10.56 -23.99 13.97
N TYR A 124 10.74 -22.67 13.91
CA TYR A 124 10.90 -21.82 15.09
C TYR A 124 9.58 -21.60 15.84
N SER A 125 8.44 -22.05 15.31
CA SER A 125 7.14 -22.05 16.01
C SER A 125 6.95 -23.28 16.90
N LYS A 126 7.49 -24.44 16.48
CA LYS A 126 7.42 -25.72 17.20
C LYS A 126 8.69 -26.08 17.97
N LEU A 127 9.78 -25.35 17.75
CA LEU A 127 11.12 -25.67 18.24
C LEU A 127 11.56 -27.08 17.77
N LEU A 128 11.41 -27.31 16.47
CA LEU A 128 11.82 -28.55 15.80
C LEU A 128 12.75 -28.24 14.63
N VAL A 129 13.70 -29.13 14.37
CA VAL A 129 14.39 -29.22 13.08
C VAL A 129 14.01 -30.55 12.44
N SER A 130 13.71 -30.53 11.15
CA SER A 130 13.34 -31.72 10.38
C SER A 130 14.23 -31.87 9.15
N TYR A 131 14.42 -33.11 8.73
CA TYR A 131 15.29 -33.49 7.62
C TYR A 131 14.61 -34.55 6.75
N ARG A 132 14.73 -34.38 5.44
CA ARG A 132 14.15 -35.28 4.43
C ARG A 132 15.13 -35.47 3.27
N SER A 133 15.85 -36.61 3.22
CA SER A 133 16.59 -37.04 2.03
C SER A 133 15.65 -37.51 0.93
N TRP A 134 15.99 -37.20 -0.32
CA TRP A 134 15.29 -37.75 -1.49
C TRP A 134 15.49 -39.26 -1.66
N ARG A 135 16.63 -39.80 -1.17
CA ARG A 135 17.00 -41.22 -1.34
C ARG A 135 16.32 -42.14 -0.33
N HIS A 136 16.17 -41.68 0.90
CA HIS A 136 15.63 -42.46 2.02
C HIS A 136 14.10 -42.37 2.09
N ARG A 137 13.44 -43.42 2.60
CA ARG A 137 11.97 -43.50 2.76
C ARG A 137 11.49 -43.10 4.17
N ALA A 138 12.20 -42.18 4.81
CA ALA A 138 11.91 -41.68 6.14
C ALA A 138 12.09 -40.16 6.21
N CYS A 139 11.36 -39.53 7.12
CA CYS A 139 11.61 -38.17 7.58
C CYS A 139 12.14 -38.25 9.02
N TYR A 140 13.12 -37.42 9.35
CA TYR A 140 13.71 -37.38 10.68
C TYR A 140 13.45 -36.02 11.29
N ILE A 141 13.16 -35.98 12.59
CA ILE A 141 12.99 -34.74 13.35
C ILE A 141 13.82 -34.79 14.63
N THR A 142 14.26 -33.64 15.10
CA THR A 142 14.84 -33.50 16.44
C THR A 142 14.41 -32.17 17.06
N ARG A 143 14.61 -32.02 18.37
CA ARG A 143 14.22 -30.80 19.09
C ARG A 143 15.29 -29.72 18.94
N MET A 144 14.84 -28.48 18.82
CA MET A 144 15.69 -27.29 18.78
C MET A 144 15.66 -26.61 20.15
N ASP A 145 16.81 -26.17 20.66
CA ASP A 145 16.86 -25.22 21.76
C ASP A 145 16.63 -23.81 21.18
N ASN A 146 15.70 -23.05 21.78
CA ASN A 146 15.44 -21.66 21.41
C ASN A 146 16.63 -20.74 21.75
N ASN A 147 17.47 -21.13 22.71
CA ASN A 147 18.65 -20.39 23.15
C ASN A 147 19.93 -20.81 22.40
N ASN A 148 19.92 -21.97 21.73
CA ASN A 148 21.06 -22.56 21.05
C ASN A 148 20.61 -23.27 19.76
N ILE A 149 20.30 -22.46 18.74
CA ILE A 149 19.85 -22.94 17.43
C ILE A 149 21.07 -23.56 16.69
N PRO A 150 21.05 -24.87 16.37
CA PRO A 150 22.20 -25.53 15.77
C PRO A 150 22.39 -25.14 14.30
N GLY A 151 23.63 -24.89 13.89
CA GLY A 151 23.99 -24.54 12.52
C GLY A 151 23.68 -25.64 11.50
N LEU A 152 23.46 -25.24 10.24
CA LEU A 152 22.95 -26.12 9.17
C LEU A 152 23.84 -27.34 8.93
N ASP A 153 25.16 -27.18 8.99
CA ASP A 153 26.12 -28.26 8.76
C ASP A 153 26.09 -29.30 9.88
N ALA A 154 26.12 -28.86 11.14
CA ALA A 154 26.03 -29.74 12.32
C ALA A 154 24.69 -30.51 12.38
N VAL A 155 23.60 -29.84 11.99
CA VAL A 155 22.28 -30.47 11.78
C VAL A 155 22.35 -31.54 10.69
N THR A 156 22.92 -31.19 9.53
CA THR A 156 22.99 -32.05 8.35
C THR A 156 23.86 -33.28 8.61
N GLU A 157 25.03 -33.11 9.22
CA GLU A 157 25.92 -34.19 9.67
C GLU A 157 25.20 -35.12 10.66
N THR A 158 24.50 -34.56 11.65
CA THR A 158 23.77 -35.35 12.66
C THR A 158 22.70 -36.22 12.00
N PHE A 159 21.87 -35.66 11.12
CA PHE A 159 20.85 -36.44 10.40
C PHE A 159 21.46 -37.44 9.40
N GLN A 160 22.57 -37.13 8.74
CA GLN A 160 23.30 -38.10 7.88
C GLN A 160 23.82 -39.29 8.70
N ARG A 161 24.45 -39.03 9.85
CA ARG A 161 24.90 -40.08 10.78
C ARG A 161 23.73 -40.96 11.24
N ARG A 162 22.61 -40.38 11.63
CA ARG A 162 21.39 -41.13 12.01
C ARG A 162 20.81 -41.99 10.88
N GLN A 163 20.84 -41.50 9.64
CA GLN A 163 20.41 -42.29 8.48
C GLN A 163 21.34 -43.50 8.23
N ALA A 164 22.65 -43.36 8.46
CA ALA A 164 23.58 -44.48 8.40
C ALA A 164 23.31 -45.49 9.53
N GLU A 165 23.18 -45.01 10.77
CA GLU A 165 22.84 -45.85 11.94
C GLU A 165 21.55 -46.66 11.70
N MET A 166 20.47 -46.02 11.23
CA MET A 166 19.20 -46.68 10.89
C MET A 166 19.29 -47.66 9.72
N LYS A 167 20.18 -47.41 8.75
CA LYS A 167 20.38 -48.31 7.60
C LYS A 167 21.06 -49.62 8.01
N GLU A 168 22.01 -49.56 8.94
CA GLU A 168 22.73 -50.75 9.43
C GLU A 168 21.97 -51.47 10.56
N ALA A 169 21.26 -50.75 11.43
CA ALA A 169 20.50 -51.33 12.54
C ALA A 169 19.06 -51.75 12.18
N GLY A 170 18.52 -51.27 11.07
CA GLY A 170 17.14 -51.50 10.64
C GLY A 170 16.11 -50.60 11.34
N ASN A 171 14.92 -50.49 10.73
CA ASN A 171 13.87 -49.50 11.07
C ASN A 171 13.30 -49.53 12.51
N ASN A 172 13.71 -50.47 13.36
CA ASN A 172 13.08 -50.75 14.66
C ASN A 172 13.73 -50.01 15.84
N THR A 173 14.83 -49.27 15.63
CA THR A 173 15.62 -48.66 16.71
C THR A 173 15.25 -47.22 17.04
N MET A 174 14.67 -46.46 16.10
CA MET A 174 14.21 -45.10 16.35
C MET A 174 12.70 -45.03 16.63
N PRO A 175 12.26 -44.28 17.67
CA PRO A 175 10.84 -44.12 17.95
C PRO A 175 10.18 -43.24 16.88
N LEU A 176 8.98 -43.62 16.47
CA LEU A 176 8.17 -42.80 15.57
C LEU A 176 7.76 -41.49 16.26
N ALA A 177 7.73 -40.42 15.48
CA ALA A 177 7.16 -39.15 15.90
C ALA A 177 5.68 -39.07 15.54
N ASP A 178 4.86 -38.59 16.47
CA ASP A 178 3.49 -38.18 16.17
C ASP A 178 3.52 -36.98 15.21
N ARG A 179 2.66 -37.00 14.17
CA ARG A 179 2.53 -35.89 13.23
C ARG A 179 1.79 -34.68 13.82
N SER A 180 1.05 -34.84 14.92
CA SER A 180 0.30 -33.74 15.57
C SER A 180 1.18 -32.56 16.00
N ILE A 181 2.46 -32.81 16.27
CA ILE A 181 3.42 -31.79 16.75
C ILE A 181 4.00 -30.93 15.62
N LEU A 182 3.90 -31.37 14.36
CA LEU A 182 4.56 -30.77 13.20
C LEU A 182 3.86 -29.47 12.75
N GLY A 183 4.65 -28.48 12.30
CA GLY A 183 4.12 -27.36 11.52
C GLY A 183 3.76 -27.76 10.08
N THR A 184 2.96 -26.93 9.41
CA THR A 184 2.41 -27.20 8.06
C THR A 184 3.52 -27.52 7.06
N THR A 185 4.56 -26.70 6.97
CA THR A 185 5.73 -26.93 6.11
C THR A 185 6.33 -28.34 6.30
N VAL A 186 6.52 -28.78 7.55
CA VAL A 186 7.13 -30.08 7.87
C VAL A 186 6.18 -31.24 7.57
N ASN A 187 4.89 -31.09 7.88
CA ASN A 187 3.88 -32.09 7.57
C ASN A 187 3.70 -32.30 6.05
N ILE A 188 3.83 -31.23 5.25
CA ILE A 188 3.87 -31.34 3.78
C ILE A 188 5.13 -32.10 3.31
N LEU A 189 6.31 -31.69 3.77
CA LEU A 189 7.60 -32.29 3.40
C LEU A 189 7.67 -33.80 3.73
N CYS A 190 7.05 -34.20 4.83
CA CYS A 190 7.11 -35.56 5.37
C CYS A 190 5.81 -36.36 5.18
N SER A 191 4.86 -35.83 4.41
CA SER A 191 3.53 -36.40 4.17
C SER A 191 3.53 -37.87 3.68
N THR A 192 4.45 -38.21 2.77
CA THR A 192 4.52 -39.53 2.09
C THR A 192 5.38 -40.58 2.81
N VAL A 193 5.94 -40.28 3.98
CA VAL A 193 6.87 -41.18 4.69
C VAL A 193 6.61 -41.23 6.21
N PRO A 194 6.99 -42.33 6.91
CA PRO A 194 7.08 -42.32 8.36
C PRO A 194 8.03 -41.22 8.86
N VAL A 195 7.74 -40.71 10.05
CA VAL A 195 8.53 -39.68 10.74
C VAL A 195 9.13 -40.30 12.01
N TYR A 196 10.43 -40.10 12.22
CA TYR A 196 11.18 -40.66 13.34
C TYR A 196 11.93 -39.56 14.11
N TRP A 197 12.20 -39.79 15.39
CA TRP A 197 13.11 -38.94 16.17
C TRP A 197 14.58 -39.29 15.91
N ALA A 198 15.44 -38.27 15.86
CA ALA A 198 16.90 -38.35 15.68
C ALA A 198 17.67 -37.90 16.94
#